data_AF-A0A2Z5QW08-F1
#
_entry.id   AF-A0A2Z5QW08-F1
#
_cell.length_a   1.000
_cell.length_b   1.000
_cell.length_c   1.000
_cell.angle_alpha   90.00
_cell.angle_beta   90.00
_cell.angle_gamma   90.00
#
_symmetry.space_group_name_H-M   'P 1'
#
loop_
_entity.id
_entity.type
_entity.pdbx_description
1 polymer ?
#
loop_
_entity_poly.entity_id
_entity_poly.type
_entity_poly.pdbx_seq_one_letter_code
_entity_poly.pdbx_strand_id
1 'polypeptide(L)'
;MLAHLSLLLWGFTPLILWAVYKDKPGYGFTRRACARAFNFTMTVMIAELSVIAFSLLSFLVLMGITAGSRDAAAVAAVVFMIGLIAVLGIVTVMLILALIFPIMGAIRANRGEEYRYPLPHIKILDEDG
;
A
#
# COMPACT_ATOMS: atom_id res chain seq x y z
N MET A 1 6.50 12.19 -14.42
CA MET A 1 5.13 11.64 -14.52
C MET A 1 5.06 10.12 -14.41
N LEU A 2 5.78 9.33 -15.25
CA LEU A 2 5.62 7.85 -15.28
C LEU A 2 5.86 7.12 -13.94
N ALA A 3 6.80 7.58 -13.11
CA ALA A 3 7.11 6.95 -11.82
C ALA A 3 5.93 6.93 -10.83
N HIS A 4 4.99 7.87 -10.98
CA HIS A 4 3.81 7.99 -10.14
C HIS A 4 2.56 7.32 -10.72
N LEU A 5 2.65 6.76 -11.93
CA LEU A 5 1.63 5.89 -12.52
C LEU A 5 1.75 4.45 -11.99
N SER A 6 2.16 4.29 -10.72
CA SER A 6 2.53 3.02 -10.07
C SER A 6 1.36 2.05 -9.89
N LEU A 7 0.13 2.49 -10.16
CA LEU A 7 -1.08 1.66 -10.15
C LEU A 7 -1.05 0.51 -11.17
N LEU A 8 -0.27 0.63 -12.25
CA LEU A 8 -0.25 -0.41 -13.29
C LEU A 8 0.54 -1.66 -12.87
N LEU A 9 1.47 -1.55 -11.91
CA LEU A 9 2.38 -2.63 -11.55
C LEU A 9 2.76 -2.65 -10.05
N TRP A 10 1.87 -2.29 -9.13
CA TRP A 10 2.10 -2.52 -7.68
C TRP A 10 3.45 -2.00 -7.15
N GLY A 11 3.91 -0.85 -7.65
CA GLY A 11 5.21 -0.26 -7.25
C GLY A 11 6.43 -0.75 -8.03
N PHE A 12 6.34 -1.71 -8.95
CA PHE A 12 7.50 -2.10 -9.77
C PHE A 12 7.97 -0.98 -10.71
N THR A 13 7.07 -0.14 -11.23
CA THR A 13 7.43 0.99 -12.10
C THR A 13 8.41 1.96 -11.44
N PRO A 14 8.13 2.54 -10.25
CA PRO A 14 9.10 3.42 -9.59
C PRO A 14 10.38 2.68 -9.18
N LEU A 15 10.32 1.38 -8.84
CA LEU A 15 11.53 0.60 -8.55
C LEU A 15 12.46 0.49 -9.76
N ILE A 16 11.91 0.13 -10.92
CA ILE A 16 12.67 0.00 -12.18
C ILE A 16 13.27 1.34 -12.56
N LEU A 17 12.48 2.42 -12.52
CA LEU A 17 12.98 3.75 -12.86
C LEU A 17 14.04 4.23 -11.87
N TRP A 18 13.85 3.98 -10.57
CA TRP A 18 14.89 4.24 -9.58
C TRP A 18 16.19 3.49 -9.94
N ALA A 19 16.11 2.18 -10.22
CA ALA A 19 17.27 1.36 -10.56
C ALA A 19 17.99 1.82 -11.83
N VAL A 20 17.26 2.29 -12.84
CA VAL A 20 17.81 2.80 -14.11
C VAL A 20 18.51 4.15 -13.94
N TYR A 21 18.00 5.01 -13.05
CA TYR A 21 18.46 6.40 -12.92
C TYR A 21 19.33 6.66 -11.67
N LYS A 22 19.45 5.71 -10.74
CA LYS A 22 20.13 5.92 -9.45
C LYS A 22 21.57 6.44 -9.57
N ASP A 23 22.32 5.95 -10.56
CA ASP A 23 23.74 6.28 -10.76
C ASP A 23 23.96 7.29 -11.91
N LYS A 24 22.89 7.81 -12.52
CA LYS A 24 23.01 8.70 -13.69
C LYS A 24 23.18 10.17 -13.24
N PRO A 25 24.25 10.87 -13.68
CA PRO A 25 24.43 12.28 -13.35
C PRO A 25 23.29 13.14 -13.91
N GLY A 26 22.81 14.09 -13.11
CA GLY A 26 21.70 14.98 -13.48
C GLY A 26 20.29 14.44 -13.20
N TYR A 27 20.14 13.17 -12.80
CA TYR A 27 18.82 12.55 -12.55
C TYR A 27 18.38 12.53 -11.08
N GLY A 28 18.99 13.38 -10.23
CA GLY A 28 18.71 13.41 -8.79
C GLY A 28 17.21 13.56 -8.48
N PHE A 29 16.52 14.48 -9.14
CA PHE A 29 15.07 14.67 -8.97
C PHE A 29 14.28 13.39 -9.24
N THR A 30 14.51 12.75 -10.40
CA THR A 30 13.82 11.53 -10.82
C THR A 30 14.12 10.39 -9.85
N ARG A 31 15.38 10.22 -9.43
CA ARG A 31 15.80 9.22 -8.43
C ARG A 31 14.99 9.39 -7.14
N ARG A 32 14.95 10.60 -6.57
CA ARG A 32 14.22 10.89 -5.32
C ARG A 32 12.72 10.68 -5.45
N ALA A 33 12.13 11.15 -6.55
CA ALA A 33 10.70 10.96 -6.82
C ALA A 33 10.34 9.48 -6.93
N CYS A 34 11.16 8.67 -7.59
CA CYS A 34 10.97 7.23 -7.70
C CYS A 34 11.13 6.52 -6.35
N ALA A 35 12.17 6.86 -5.57
CA ALA A 35 12.38 6.30 -4.24
C ALA A 35 11.18 6.55 -3.32
N ARG A 36 10.72 7.81 -3.24
CA ARG A 36 9.53 8.20 -2.45
C ARG A 36 8.27 7.46 -2.90
N ALA A 37 8.03 7.38 -4.20
CA ALA A 37 6.86 6.69 -4.73
C ALA A 37 6.88 5.19 -4.42
N PHE A 38 8.04 4.56 -4.52
CA PHE A 38 8.21 3.15 -4.17
C PHE A 38 8.01 2.91 -2.67
N ASN A 39 8.70 3.68 -1.82
CA ASN A 39 8.60 3.59 -0.37
C ASN A 39 7.15 3.73 0.12
N PHE A 40 6.43 4.72 -0.41
CA PHE A 40 5.00 4.91 -0.12
C PHE A 40 4.17 3.71 -0.60
N THR A 41 4.35 3.26 -1.85
CA THR A 41 3.56 2.15 -2.41
C THR A 41 3.77 0.86 -1.61
N MET A 42 5.02 0.52 -1.27
CA MET A 42 5.34 -0.65 -0.45
C MET A 42 4.75 -0.55 0.96
N THR A 43 4.74 0.64 1.56
CA THR A 43 4.13 0.85 2.88
C THR A 43 2.63 0.57 2.84
N VAL A 44 1.92 1.09 1.84
CA VAL A 44 0.47 0.82 1.72
C VAL A 44 0.22 -0.65 1.46
N MET A 45 0.99 -1.30 0.57
CA MET A 45 0.84 -2.74 0.31
C MET A 45 1.08 -3.59 1.56
N ILE A 46 2.11 -3.29 2.35
CA ILE A 46 2.38 -4.01 3.60
C ILE A 46 1.22 -3.80 4.58
N ALA A 47 0.70 -2.58 4.69
CA ALA A 47 -0.43 -2.29 5.56
C ALA A 47 -1.71 -3.03 5.11
N GLU A 48 -2.03 -3.02 3.82
CA GLU A 48 -3.18 -3.75 3.25
C GLU A 48 -3.06 -5.26 3.49
N LEU A 49 -1.88 -5.83 3.18
CA LEU A 49 -1.64 -7.26 3.38
C LEU A 49 -1.72 -7.63 4.86
N SER A 50 -1.23 -6.76 5.76
CA SER A 50 -1.34 -6.97 7.21
C SER A 50 -2.80 -6.99 7.66
N VAL A 51 -3.62 -6.03 7.22
CA VAL A 51 -5.06 -5.99 7.55
C VAL A 51 -5.76 -7.26 7.10
N ILE A 52 -5.50 -7.73 5.87
CA ILE A 52 -6.07 -8.97 5.34
C ILE A 52 -5.59 -10.18 6.16
N ALA A 53 -4.28 -10.29 6.40
CA ALA A 53 -3.70 -11.42 7.12
C ALA A 53 -4.23 -11.53 8.56
N PHE A 54 -4.29 -10.43 9.31
CA PHE A 54 -4.84 -10.42 10.67
C PHE A 54 -6.33 -10.75 10.70
N SER A 55 -7.09 -10.31 9.69
CA SER A 55 -8.52 -10.61 9.59
C SER A 55 -8.77 -12.10 9.32
N LEU A 56 -7.99 -12.70 8.40
CA LEU A 56 -8.05 -14.14 8.12
C LEU A 56 -7.59 -14.98 9.31
N LEU A 57 -6.53 -14.56 10.01
CA LEU A 57 -6.08 -15.23 11.22
C LEU A 57 -7.14 -15.17 12.32
N SER A 58 -7.77 -14.02 12.54
CA SER A 58 -8.85 -13.85 13.51
C SER A 58 -10.04 -14.75 13.20
N PHE A 59 -10.39 -14.88 11.92
CA PHE A 59 -11.42 -15.82 11.48
C PHE A 59 -11.05 -17.28 11.75
N LEU A 60 -9.82 -17.68 11.40
CA LEU A 60 -9.35 -19.05 11.64
C LEU A 60 -9.40 -19.41 13.13
N VAL A 61 -8.95 -18.49 14.00
CA VAL A 61 -9.00 -18.67 15.46
C VAL A 61 -10.45 -18.78 15.94
N LEU A 62 -11.33 -17.89 15.49
CA LEU A 62 -12.75 -17.91 15.86
C LEU A 62 -13.43 -19.22 15.45
N MET A 63 -13.15 -19.70 14.24
CA MET A 63 -13.65 -21.00 13.77
C MET A 63 -13.08 -22.16 14.58
N GLY A 64 -11.78 -22.15 14.91
CA GLY A 64 -11.16 -23.18 15.73
C GLY A 64 -11.79 -23.30 17.12
N ILE A 65 -12.13 -22.16 17.75
CA ILE A 65 -12.78 -22.13 19.06
C ILE A 65 -14.23 -22.62 18.97
N THR A 66 -14.93 -22.33 17.87
CA THR A 66 -16.37 -22.60 17.72
C THR A 66 -16.71 -23.92 17.02
N ALA A 67 -15.72 -24.60 16.43
CA ALA A 67 -15.89 -25.82 15.63
C ALA A 67 -16.56 -26.99 16.37
N GLY A 68 -16.47 -27.06 17.70
CA GLY A 68 -17.09 -28.11 18.52
C GLY A 68 -18.58 -27.93 18.81
N SER A 69 -19.15 -26.79 18.44
CA SER A 69 -20.52 -26.40 18.77
C SER A 69 -21.29 -25.99 17.50
N ARG A 70 -22.32 -26.76 17.15
CA ARG A 70 -23.18 -26.49 15.98
C ARG A 70 -23.87 -25.13 16.07
N ASP A 71 -24.17 -24.70 17.30
CA ASP A 71 -24.90 -23.46 17.58
C ASP A 71 -23.95 -22.25 17.57
N ALA A 72 -22.68 -22.44 17.96
CA ALA A 72 -21.66 -21.39 17.95
C ALA A 72 -21.08 -21.13 16.55
N ALA A 73 -21.04 -22.14 15.68
CA ALA A 73 -20.53 -22.00 14.31
C ALA A 73 -21.34 -20.98 13.49
N ALA A 74 -22.67 -20.95 13.64
CA ALA A 74 -23.53 -19.97 12.98
C ALA A 74 -23.23 -18.54 13.45
N VAL A 75 -23.01 -18.34 14.75
CA VAL A 75 -22.66 -17.04 15.32
C VAL A 75 -21.28 -16.58 14.81
N ALA A 76 -20.29 -17.47 14.79
CA ALA A 76 -18.97 -17.18 14.26
C ALA A 76 -19.01 -16.71 12.79
N ALA A 77 -19.83 -17.36 11.96
CA ALA A 77 -20.03 -16.96 10.57
C ALA A 77 -20.62 -15.56 10.44
N VAL A 78 -21.62 -15.20 11.26
CA VAL A 78 -22.22 -13.84 11.25
C VAL A 78 -21.19 -12.79 11.68
N VAL A 79 -20.43 -13.06 12.74
CA VAL A 79 -19.35 -12.16 13.20
C VAL A 79 -18.30 -11.96 12.10
N PHE A 80 -17.94 -13.03 11.38
CA PHE A 80 -17.02 -12.95 10.27
C PHE A 80 -17.57 -12.11 9.11
N MET A 81 -18.84 -12.26 8.75
CA MET A 81 -19.47 -11.45 7.69
C MET A 81 -19.45 -9.96 8.02
N ILE A 82 -19.71 -9.60 9.28
CA ILE A 82 -19.59 -8.21 9.74
C ILE A 82 -18.14 -7.74 9.66
N GLY A 83 -17.20 -8.58 10.09
CA GLY A 83 -15.76 -8.34 9.96
C GLY A 83 -15.33 -8.10 8.51
N LEU A 84 -15.83 -8.90 7.57
CA LEU A 84 -15.56 -8.74 6.14
C LEU A 84 -16.04 -7.38 5.61
N ILE A 85 -17.24 -6.94 6.00
CA ILE A 85 -17.74 -5.61 5.59
C ILE A 85 -16.82 -4.51 6.13
N ALA A 86 -16.39 -4.61 7.39
CA ALA A 86 -15.47 -3.65 7.99
C ALA A 86 -14.10 -3.64 7.27
N VAL A 87 -13.54 -4.82 6.99
CA VAL A 87 -12.27 -4.97 6.26
C VAL A 87 -12.38 -4.41 4.84
N LEU A 88 -13.47 -4.70 4.12
CA LEU A 88 -13.71 -4.14 2.79
C LEU A 88 -13.79 -2.61 2.83
N GLY A 89 -14.43 -2.04 3.84
CA GLY A 89 -14.46 -0.59 4.05
C GLY A 89 -13.05 -0.01 4.25
N ILE A 90 -12.26 -0.63 5.13
CA ILE A 90 -10.87 -0.21 5.40
C ILE A 90 -10.01 -0.30 4.14
N VAL A 91 -10.02 -1.44 3.45
CA VAL A 91 -9.25 -1.66 2.21
C VAL A 91 -9.67 -0.66 1.13
N THR A 92 -10.97 -0.39 0.98
CA THR A 92 -11.46 0.60 0.00
C THR A 92 -10.91 1.99 0.29
N VAL A 93 -10.90 2.43 1.55
CA VAL A 93 -10.32 3.72 1.94
C VAL A 93 -8.81 3.76 1.64
N MET A 94 -8.08 2.68 1.95
CA MET A 94 -6.66 2.56 1.66
C MET A 94 -6.38 2.65 0.15
N LEU A 95 -7.17 1.97 -0.69
CA LEU A 95 -7.08 2.03 -2.15
C LEU A 95 -7.34 3.43 -2.69
N ILE A 96 -8.33 4.15 -2.15
CA ILE A 96 -8.60 5.54 -2.52
C ILE A 96 -7.39 6.43 -2.19
N LEU A 97 -6.78 6.28 -1.01
CA LEU A 97 -5.58 7.03 -0.63
C LEU A 97 -4.36 6.64 -1.48
N ALA A 98 -4.17 5.35 -1.76
CA ALA A 98 -3.15 4.82 -2.66
C ALA A 98 -3.33 5.26 -4.12
N LEU A 99 -4.54 5.68 -4.51
CA LEU A 99 -4.79 6.29 -5.81
C LEU A 99 -4.49 7.80 -5.78
N ILE A 100 -5.02 8.50 -4.78
CA ILE A 100 -4.94 9.97 -4.66
C ILE A 100 -3.50 10.44 -4.50
N PHE A 101 -2.73 9.84 -3.58
CA PHE A 101 -1.40 10.36 -3.26
C PHE A 101 -0.39 10.24 -4.42
N PRO A 102 -0.29 9.10 -5.15
CA PRO A 102 0.54 9.02 -6.33
C PRO A 102 0.10 9.98 -7.43
N ILE A 103 -1.20 10.20 -7.65
CA ILE A 103 -1.68 11.21 -8.61
C ILE A 103 -1.17 12.61 -8.21
N MET A 104 -1.29 12.99 -6.94
CA MET A 104 -0.73 14.27 -6.47
C MET A 104 0.78 14.36 -6.66
N GLY A 105 1.51 13.26 -6.40
CA GLY A 105 2.93 13.14 -6.69
C GLY A 105 3.24 13.33 -8.17
N ALA A 106 2.44 12.74 -9.07
CA ALA A 106 2.59 12.89 -10.51
C ALA A 106 2.40 14.34 -10.96
N ILE A 107 1.37 15.01 -10.45
CA ILE A 107 1.05 16.41 -10.76
C ILE A 107 2.18 17.34 -10.30
N ARG A 108 2.67 17.16 -9.07
CA ARG A 108 3.80 17.94 -8.52
C ARG A 108 5.07 17.68 -9.30
N ALA A 109 5.35 16.42 -9.64
CA ALA A 109 6.50 16.07 -10.45
C ALA A 109 6.44 16.67 -11.87
N ASN A 110 5.26 16.83 -12.45
CA ASN A 110 5.06 17.52 -13.72
C ASN A 110 5.40 19.02 -13.65
N ARG A 111 5.34 19.62 -12.46
CA ARG A 111 5.76 21.00 -12.19
C ARG A 111 7.24 21.12 -11.81
N GLY A 112 7.98 20.01 -11.78
CA GLY A 112 9.36 19.97 -11.27
C GLY A 112 9.46 20.11 -9.75
N GLU A 113 8.33 19.97 -9.03
CA GLU A 113 8.28 20.09 -7.57
C GLU A 113 8.45 18.72 -6.90
N GLU A 114 9.15 18.69 -5.77
CA GLU A 114 9.24 17.49 -4.95
C GLU A 114 7.95 17.27 -4.17
N TYR A 115 7.38 16.07 -4.29
CA TYR A 115 6.24 15.65 -3.48
C TYR A 115 6.69 14.73 -2.35
N ARG A 116 6.41 15.16 -1.11
CA ARG A 116 6.51 14.31 0.07
C ARG A 116 5.13 13.77 0.41
N TYR A 117 5.02 12.44 0.43
CA TYR A 117 3.78 11.77 0.80
C TYR A 117 3.40 12.15 2.24
N PRO A 118 2.13 12.47 2.52
CA PRO A 118 1.71 12.98 3.83
C PRO A 118 1.62 11.88 4.90
N LEU A 119 1.70 10.60 4.51
CA LEU A 119 1.71 9.47 5.42
C LEU A 119 3.15 9.01 5.69
N PRO A 120 3.45 8.58 6.94
CA PRO A 120 4.68 7.88 7.24
C PRO A 120 4.85 6.67 6.31
N HIS A 121 6.06 6.49 5.80
CA HIS A 121 6.39 5.38 4.92
C HIS A 121 7.75 4.80 5.29
N ILE A 122 7.87 3.51 5.07
CA ILE A 122 9.10 2.76 5.27
C ILE A 122 10.10 3.23 4.21
N LYS A 123 11.30 3.59 4.63
CA LYS A 123 12.40 3.96 3.74
C LYS A 123 13.15 2.71 3.30
N ILE A 124 12.70 2.10 2.20
CA ILE A 124 13.36 0.93 1.60
C ILE A 124 14.45 1.39 0.62
N LEU A 125 14.11 2.35 -0.23
CA LEU A 125 15.05 3.01 -1.13
C LEU A 125 15.49 4.33 -0.51
N ASP A 126 16.78 4.61 -0.65
CA ASP A 126 17.33 5.89 -0.22
C ASP A 126 16.90 7.03 -1.15
N GLU A 127 16.40 8.08 -0.52
CA GLU A 127 15.91 9.30 -1.15
C GLU A 127 16.97 10.40 -1.12
N ASP A 128 17.93 10.35 -0.21
CA ASP A 128 18.87 11.43 0.01
C ASP A 128 20.22 11.12 -0.67
N GLY A 129 20.62 9.85 -0.71
CA GLY A 129 21.82 9.35 -1.40
C GLY A 129 23.09 9.52 -0.58
#